data_AF-A0A356P675-F1
#
_entry.id   AF-A0A356P675-F1
#
_cell.length_a   1.000
_cell.length_b   1.000
_cell.length_c   1.000
_cell.angle_alpha   90.00
_cell.angle_beta   90.00
_cell.angle_gamma   90.00
#
_symmetry.space_group_name_H-M   'P 1'
#
loop_
_entity.id
_entity.type
_entity.pdbx_description
1 polymer ?
#
loop_
_entity_poly.entity_id
_entity_poly.type
_entity_poly.pdbx_seq_one_letter_code
_entity_poly.pdbx_strand_id
1 'polypeptide(L)'
;MSCGLSILKNNGRGFCWYQEYYEAYEVTKEINLDDGTHIEQGTEFMEEGFENDKYTLHFSQDPRNRYTNGTGEYEFSLFALKDFSVPAKWAVDKELFECAKENIINSISN
;
A
#
# COMPACT_ATOMS: atom_id res chain seq x y z
N MET A 1 -20.54 -7.51 -4.12
CA MET A 1 -19.44 -6.57 -4.38
C MET A 1 -18.73 -7.10 -5.60
N SER A 2 -18.72 -6.35 -6.69
CA SER A 2 -18.16 -6.77 -7.98
C SER A 2 -16.70 -6.39 -8.02
N CYS A 3 -15.78 -7.36 -8.08
CA CYS A 3 -14.41 -7.12 -8.54
C CYS A 3 -14.49 -6.65 -9.99
N GLY A 4 -14.53 -5.33 -10.18
CA GLY A 4 -14.55 -4.70 -11.49
C GLY A 4 -13.15 -4.75 -12.08
N LEU A 5 -12.87 -5.78 -12.87
CA LEU A 5 -11.66 -5.91 -13.68
C LEU A 5 -11.61 -4.76 -14.71
N SER A 6 -11.14 -3.58 -14.29
CA SER A 6 -10.78 -2.51 -15.20
C SER A 6 -9.37 -2.80 -15.71
N ILE A 7 -9.28 -3.66 -16.72
CA ILE A 7 -8.10 -3.74 -17.59
C ILE A 7 -7.96 -2.35 -18.23
N LEU A 8 -7.15 -1.48 -17.63
CA LEU A 8 -6.84 -0.18 -18.20
C LEU A 8 -6.04 -0.39 -19.49
N LYS A 9 -6.77 -0.35 -20.59
CA LYS A 9 -6.23 -0.04 -21.91
C LYS A 9 -5.51 1.30 -21.80
N ASN A 10 -4.20 1.22 -21.94
CA ASN A 10 -3.28 2.33 -22.10
C ASN A 10 -3.81 3.30 -23.15
N ASN A 11 -4.19 4.53 -22.73
CA ASN A 11 -4.30 5.73 -23.57
C ASN A 11 -4.59 6.97 -22.70
N GLY A 12 -3.54 7.67 -22.29
CA GLY A 12 -3.56 9.11 -21.99
C GLY A 12 -4.24 9.56 -20.68
N ARG A 13 -3.41 10.01 -19.73
CA ARG A 13 -3.72 10.96 -18.65
C ARG A 13 -4.98 10.69 -17.81
N GLY A 14 -4.76 10.16 -16.61
CA GLY A 14 -5.72 10.20 -15.52
C GLY A 14 -5.51 9.08 -14.50
N PHE A 15 -4.37 9.05 -13.82
CA PHE A 15 -4.18 8.15 -12.68
C PHE A 15 -4.84 8.78 -11.44
N CYS A 16 -6.14 8.56 -11.30
CA CYS A 16 -6.88 8.77 -10.07
C CYS A 16 -7.54 7.45 -9.69
N TRP A 17 -6.88 6.59 -8.91
CA TRP A 17 -7.56 5.61 -8.03
C TRP A 17 -6.67 5.39 -6.80
N TYR A 18 -7.00 6.10 -5.72
CA TYR A 18 -6.45 5.89 -4.37
C TYR A 18 -7.50 5.12 -3.56
N GLN A 19 -8.07 4.07 -4.16
CA GLN A 19 -9.29 3.44 -3.64
C GLN A 19 -9.33 1.91 -3.79
N GLU A 20 -8.15 1.28 -3.92
CA GLU A 20 -7.97 -0.13 -3.61
C GLU A 20 -7.03 -0.16 -2.39
N TYR A 21 -7.59 -0.53 -1.23
CA TYR A 21 -6.83 -0.66 0.01
C TYR A 21 -5.99 -1.94 -0.10
N TYR A 22 -4.76 -1.82 -0.59
CA TYR A 22 -3.81 -2.92 -0.54
C TYR A 22 -3.45 -3.23 0.92
N GLU A 23 -3.27 -4.51 1.23
CA GLU A 23 -2.94 -4.97 2.59
C GLU A 23 -1.61 -4.41 3.10
N ALA A 24 -0.71 -4.04 2.19
CA ALA A 24 0.57 -3.44 2.51
C ALA A 24 1.08 -2.54 1.38
N TYR A 25 1.91 -1.59 1.77
CA TYR A 25 2.58 -0.63 0.92
C TYR A 25 4.09 -0.69 1.15
N GLU A 26 4.84 -0.19 0.18
CA GLU A 26 6.29 -0.08 0.22
C GLU A 26 6.71 1.38 0.08
N VAL A 27 7.71 1.77 0.85
CA VAL A 27 8.35 3.08 0.76
C VAL A 27 9.25 3.15 -0.47
N THR A 28 9.02 4.14 -1.33
CA THR A 28 9.74 4.32 -2.62
C THR A 28 11.01 5.17 -2.53
N LYS A 29 11.26 5.80 -1.39
CA LYS A 29 12.44 6.66 -1.16
C LYS A 29 12.79 6.72 0.32
N GLU A 30 14.03 7.02 0.65
CA GLU A 30 14.43 7.21 2.04
C GLU A 30 13.66 8.37 2.71
N ILE A 31 13.22 8.15 3.95
CA ILE A 31 12.51 9.15 4.77
C ILE A 31 13.29 9.36 6.06
N ASN A 32 13.58 10.62 6.37
CA ASN A 32 14.15 11.02 7.66
C ASN A 32 13.08 11.78 8.44
N LEU A 33 12.76 11.28 9.64
CA LEU A 33 11.77 11.88 10.53
C LEU A 33 12.44 12.79 11.55
N ASP A 34 11.65 13.70 12.11
CA ASP A 34 12.12 14.72 13.05
C ASP A 34 12.64 14.12 14.38
N ASP A 35 12.21 12.91 14.74
CA ASP A 35 12.70 12.17 15.90
C ASP A 35 14.05 11.47 15.66
N GLY A 36 14.64 11.65 14.47
CA GLY A 36 15.87 11.00 14.04
C GLY A 36 15.65 9.59 13.48
N THR A 37 14.40 9.15 13.29
CA THR A 37 14.12 7.89 12.63
C THR A 37 14.47 7.97 11.15
N HIS A 38 15.28 7.03 10.69
CA HIS A 38 15.52 6.80 9.27
C HIS A 38 14.68 5.62 8.79
N ILE A 39 13.98 5.76 7.67
CA ILE A 39 13.21 4.69 7.01
C ILE A 39 13.80 4.50 5.62
N GLU A 40 14.36 3.32 5.37
CA GLU A 40 14.97 3.03 4.07
C GLU A 40 13.91 2.78 2.98
N GLN A 41 14.29 3.06 1.73
CA GLN A 41 13.54 2.61 0.57
C GLN A 41 13.36 1.07 0.60
N GLY A 42 12.17 0.60 0.24
CA GLY A 42 11.82 -0.82 0.28
C GLY A 42 11.19 -1.27 1.61
N THR A 43 11.11 -0.38 2.60
CA THR A 43 10.44 -0.70 3.87
C THR A 43 8.94 -0.85 3.64
N GLU A 44 8.38 -1.97 4.08
CA GLU A 44 6.96 -2.26 3.98
C GLU A 44 6.20 -1.75 5.22
N PHE A 45 4.99 -1.21 5.00
CA PHE A 45 4.11 -0.72 6.05
C PHE A 45 2.65 -1.02 5.76
N MET A 46 1.83 -0.95 6.81
CA MET A 46 0.38 -1.11 6.77
C MET A 46 -0.31 0.13 7.33
N GLU A 47 -1.49 0.46 6.82
CA GLU A 47 -2.34 1.48 7.42
C GLU A 47 -3.13 0.87 8.59
N GLU A 48 -3.01 1.45 9.78
CA GLU A 48 -3.78 1.02 10.96
C GLU A 48 -5.02 1.88 11.20
N GLY A 49 -4.99 3.15 10.78
CA GLY A 49 -6.11 4.04 10.98
C GLY A 49 -5.93 5.41 10.35
N PHE A 50 -7.02 6.17 10.35
CA PHE A 50 -7.06 7.55 9.89
C PHE A 50 -7.76 8.42 10.93
N GLU A 51 -7.03 9.36 11.51
CA GLU A 51 -7.52 10.31 12.51
C GLU A 51 -6.88 11.68 12.28
N ASN A 52 -7.63 12.77 12.53
CA ASN A 52 -7.13 14.15 12.44
C ASN A 52 -6.39 14.47 11.11
N ASP A 53 -6.94 14.02 9.97
CA ASP A 53 -6.38 14.18 8.63
C ASP A 53 -5.01 13.52 8.39
N LYS A 54 -4.66 12.54 9.24
CA LYS A 54 -3.43 11.77 9.13
C LYS A 54 -3.71 10.27 9.19
N TYR A 55 -2.83 9.54 8.53
CA TYR A 55 -2.79 8.09 8.51
C TYR A 55 -1.77 7.59 9.52
N THR A 56 -2.19 6.70 10.40
CA THR A 56 -1.30 5.94 11.27
C THR A 56 -0.77 4.75 10.49
N LEU A 57 0.54 4.72 10.27
CA LEU A 57 1.22 3.65 9.59
C LEU A 57 1.96 2.78 10.59
N HIS A 58 1.83 1.47 10.44
CA HIS A 58 2.61 0.48 11.16
C HIS A 58 3.66 -0.13 10.23
N PHE A 59 4.92 0.13 10.53
CA PHE A 59 6.09 -0.48 9.91
C PHE A 59 6.37 -1.78 10.64
N SER A 60 6.18 -2.90 9.94
CA SER A 60 6.40 -4.24 10.49
C SER A 60 7.84 -4.38 11.02
N GLN A 61 8.02 -5.09 12.14
CA GLN A 61 9.34 -5.50 12.65
C GLN A 61 9.99 -6.61 11.79
N ASP A 62 9.62 -6.72 10.51
CA ASP A 62 10.22 -7.65 9.58
C ASP A 62 11.74 -7.35 9.48
N PRO A 63 12.62 -8.37 9.54
CA PRO A 63 14.06 -8.17 9.38
C PRO A 63 14.46 -7.50 8.05
N ARG A 64 13.57 -7.50 7.04
CA ARG A 64 13.73 -6.81 5.76
C ARG A 64 13.48 -5.31 5.87
N ASN A 65 12.71 -4.88 6.86
CA ASN A 65 12.48 -3.47 7.15
C ASN A 65 13.69 -2.89 7.86
N ARG A 66 14.10 -1.70 7.42
CA ARG A 66 15.29 -1.04 7.95
C ARG A 66 14.89 0.35 8.44
N TYR A 67 14.61 0.40 9.73
CA TYR A 67 14.31 1.63 10.44
C TYR A 67 14.86 1.59 11.86
N THR A 68 15.10 2.76 12.44
CA THR A 68 15.98 2.89 13.62
C THR A 68 15.26 2.89 14.98
N ASN A 69 13.91 2.88 15.01
CA ASN A 69 13.14 3.04 16.24
C ASN A 69 12.16 1.87 16.49
N GLY A 70 12.01 1.43 17.74
CA GLY A 70 11.33 0.18 18.10
C GLY A 70 9.81 0.21 18.08
N THR A 71 9.18 1.37 18.02
CA THR A 71 7.72 1.53 18.09
C THR A 71 7.01 1.36 16.75
N GLY A 72 7.68 1.53 15.62
CA GLY A 72 7.16 1.19 14.29
C GLY A 72 5.91 1.95 13.83
N GLU A 73 5.33 2.86 14.63
CA GLU A 73 4.11 3.59 14.30
C GLU A 73 4.39 5.07 14.06
N TYR A 74 3.92 5.59 12.91
CA TYR A 74 4.11 6.99 12.52
C TYR A 74 2.89 7.55 11.79
N GLU A 75 2.64 8.85 11.99
CA GLU A 75 1.54 9.55 11.34
C GLU A 75 2.00 10.32 10.09
N PHE A 76 1.29 10.15 8.97
CA PHE A 76 1.55 10.88 7.74
C PHE A 76 0.28 11.49 7.14
N SER A 77 0.40 12.65 6.52
CA SER A 77 -0.70 13.21 5.71
C SER A 77 -0.90 12.40 4.43
N LEU A 78 -2.12 12.44 3.87
CA LEU A 78 -2.41 11.82 2.57
C LEU A 78 -1.45 12.28 1.46
N PHE A 79 -1.08 13.56 1.48
CA PHE A 79 -0.16 14.14 0.49
C PHE A 79 1.23 13.53 0.60
N ALA A 80 1.72 13.36 1.84
CA ALA A 80 3.01 12.72 2.09
C ALA A 80 2.97 11.26 1.63
N LEU A 81 1.93 10.49 1.98
CA LEU A 81 1.80 9.10 1.55
C LEU A 81 1.89 8.97 0.03
N LYS A 82 1.12 9.76 -0.72
CA LYS A 82 1.12 9.78 -2.19
C LYS A 82 2.50 10.03 -2.81
N ASP A 83 3.38 10.69 -2.09
CA ASP A 83 4.70 11.09 -2.54
C ASP A 83 5.78 10.03 -2.24
N PHE A 84 5.52 9.07 -1.34
CA PHE A 84 6.49 8.04 -1.00
C PHE A 84 5.97 6.61 -1.02
N SER A 85 4.68 6.33 -1.22
CA SER A 85 4.13 4.98 -1.13
C SER A 85 3.65 4.41 -2.46
N VAL A 86 3.86 3.10 -2.61
CA VAL A 86 3.23 2.27 -3.64
C VAL A 86 2.74 0.97 -3.02
N PRO A 87 1.74 0.28 -3.59
CA PRO A 87 1.37 -1.05 -3.14
C PRO A 87 2.57 -2.00 -3.11
N ALA A 88 2.70 -2.79 -2.04
CA ALA A 88 3.73 -3.82 -1.96
C ALA A 88 3.46 -4.90 -3.01
N LYS A 89 4.52 -5.41 -3.66
CA LYS A 89 4.36 -6.34 -4.78
C LYS A 89 3.54 -7.59 -4.41
N TRP A 90 3.79 -8.16 -3.24
CA TRP A 90 3.08 -9.36 -2.80
C TRP A 90 1.60 -9.09 -2.53
N ALA A 91 1.24 -7.87 -2.12
CA ALA A 91 -0.15 -7.47 -1.91
C ALA A 91 -0.89 -7.36 -3.25
N VAL A 92 -0.25 -6.79 -4.26
CA VAL A 92 -0.76 -6.75 -5.65
C VAL A 92 -0.94 -8.16 -6.20
N ASP A 93 0.08 -9.02 -6.06
CA ASP A 93 0.04 -10.40 -6.55
C ASP A 93 -1.11 -11.20 -5.88
N LYS A 94 -1.34 -10.99 -4.58
CA LYS A 94 -2.44 -11.60 -3.83
C LYS A 94 -3.82 -11.15 -4.35
N GLU A 95 -4.00 -9.85 -4.56
CA GLU A 95 -5.24 -9.29 -5.07
C GLU A 95 -5.54 -9.79 -6.50
N LEU A 96 -4.53 -9.81 -7.37
CA LEU A 96 -4.65 -10.38 -8.72
C LEU A 96 -5.04 -11.86 -8.68
N PHE A 97 -4.49 -12.63 -7.73
CA PHE A 97 -4.82 -14.05 -7.56
C PHE A 97 -6.27 -14.26 -7.10
N GLU A 98 -6.74 -13.55 -6.08
CA GLU A 98 -8.13 -13.66 -5.62
C GLU A 98 -9.12 -13.19 -6.69
N CYS A 99 -8.80 -12.11 -7.41
CA CYS A 99 -9.61 -11.66 -8.55
C CYS A 99 -9.71 -12.74 -9.64
N ALA A 100 -8.60 -13.41 -9.99
CA ALA A 100 -8.61 -14.49 -10.96
C ALA A 100 -9.48 -15.68 -10.51
N LYS A 101 -9.41 -16.03 -9.22
CA LYS A 101 -10.19 -17.11 -8.61
C LYS A 101 -11.69 -16.82 -8.62
N GLU A 102 -12.12 -15.60 -8.28
CA GLU A 102 -13.53 -15.20 -8.35
C GLU A 102 -14.08 -15.28 -9.77
N ASN A 103 -13.30 -14.82 -10.76
CA ASN A 103 -13.69 -14.88 -12.16
C ASN A 103 -13.89 -16.33 -12.65
N ILE A 104 -13.02 -17.25 -12.24
CA ILE A 104 -13.17 -18.68 -12.55
C ILE A 104 -14.45 -19.24 -11.91
N ILE A 105 -14.69 -18.98 -10.62
CA ILE A 105 -15.90 -19.47 -9.92
C ILE A 105 -17.18 -18.96 -10.59
N ASN A 106 -17.23 -17.66 -10.93
CA ASN A 106 -18.38 -17.06 -11.60
C ASN A 106 -18.59 -17.59 -13.02
N SER A 107 -17.52 -18.01 -13.71
CA SER A 107 -17.60 -18.63 -15.04
C SER A 107 -18.11 -20.08 -15.01
N ILE A 108 -17.95 -20.78 -13.87
CA ILE A 108 -18.43 -22.17 -13.69
C ILE A 108 -19.88 -22.20 -13.15
N SER A 109 -20.30 -21.12 -12.49
CA SER A 109 -21.62 -21.02 -11.84
C SER A 109 -22.73 -20.49 -12.78
N ASN A 110 -22.40 -20.14 -14.03
CA ASN A 110 -23.32 -19.77 -15.11
C ASN A 110 -23.34 -20.86 -16.19
#